data_AF-A0A101CZV3-F1
#
_entry.id   AF-A0A101CZV3-F1
#
_cell.length_a   1.000
_cell.length_b   1.000
_cell.length_c   1.000
_cell.angle_alpha   90.00
_cell.angle_beta   90.00
_cell.angle_gamma   90.00
#
_symmetry.space_group_name_H-M   'P 1'
#
loop_
_entity.id
_entity.type
_entity.pdbx_description
1 polymer ?
#
loop_
_entity_poly.entity_id
_entity_poly.type
_entity_poly.pdbx_seq_one_letter_code
_entity_poly.pdbx_strand_id
1 'polypeptide(L)'
;MKSQDIVLLLKLVSLAQSEKALKAGELPTRAKKALPDWQDWEVESEQNSLDLEPHWSRHELHERFITEQYGVRALEKSTGISRTQISLALKRCYAVGLAKPEHSTGTPRVNSKALFEFLVYGLRYVFPAAAGAVTRGISTSLGAPVLEGKLMTAGELLPVWPDARGNTKGVSVEPLYKSVTYAVRQDQQLYALLALTDALRLGQPRERKLAESQLYALMRKEVSPWHKSQFM
;
A
#
# COMPACT_ATOMS: atom_id res chain seq x y z
N MET A 1 -10.45 9.91 -12.19
CA MET A 1 -9.49 9.06 -11.47
C MET A 1 -9.60 7.65 -12.02
N LYS A 2 -8.51 6.91 -12.17
CA LYS A 2 -8.52 5.47 -12.55
C LYS A 2 -7.99 4.62 -11.40
N SER A 3 -8.24 3.32 -11.43
CA SER A 3 -7.93 2.47 -10.29
C SER A 3 -6.43 2.30 -10.03
N GLN A 4 -5.60 2.31 -11.10
CA GLN A 4 -4.14 2.34 -10.97
C GLN A 4 -3.61 3.62 -10.31
N ASP A 5 -4.37 4.72 -10.35
CA ASP A 5 -3.97 5.98 -9.70
C ASP A 5 -3.95 5.79 -8.18
N ILE A 6 -4.91 5.02 -7.64
CA ILE A 6 -5.01 4.71 -6.22
C ILE A 6 -3.85 3.81 -5.78
N VAL A 7 -3.54 2.78 -6.57
CA VAL A 7 -2.38 1.89 -6.30
C VAL A 7 -1.08 2.68 -6.31
N LEU A 8 -0.90 3.59 -7.27
CA LEU A 8 0.27 4.45 -7.33
C LEU A 8 0.36 5.38 -6.11
N LEU A 9 -0.74 6.03 -5.72
CA LEU A 9 -0.75 6.91 -4.55
C LEU A 9 -0.41 6.14 -3.26
N LEU A 10 -0.97 4.94 -3.05
CA LEU A 10 -0.63 4.10 -1.90
C LEU A 10 0.83 3.63 -1.93
N LYS A 11 1.39 3.36 -3.11
CA LYS A 11 2.83 3.07 -3.26
C LYS A 11 3.68 4.27 -2.87
N LEU A 12 3.29 5.48 -3.24
CA LEU A 12 4.02 6.69 -2.85
C LEU A 12 3.97 6.91 -1.33
N VAL A 13 2.86 6.57 -0.67
CA VAL A 13 2.77 6.57 0.80
C VAL A 13 3.74 5.55 1.41
N SER A 14 3.84 4.33 0.88
CA SER A 14 4.79 3.33 1.41
C SER A 14 6.26 3.75 1.19
N LEU A 15 6.57 4.38 0.05
CA LEU A 15 7.91 4.93 -0.19
C LEU A 15 8.26 6.06 0.78
N ALA A 16 7.32 6.97 1.06
CA ALA A 16 7.56 8.07 1.99
C ALA A 16 7.74 7.58 3.44
N GLN A 17 7.02 6.51 3.84
CA GLN A 17 7.26 5.84 5.12
C GLN A 17 8.64 5.21 5.19
N SER A 18 9.10 4.56 4.11
CA SER A 18 10.43 3.96 4.02
C SER A 18 11.54 5.02 4.03
N GLU A 19 11.33 6.14 3.34
CA GLU A 19 12.22 7.31 3.34
C GLU A 19 12.38 7.89 4.75
N LYS A 20 11.27 7.99 5.50
CA LYS A 20 11.28 8.47 6.89
C LYS A 20 12.02 7.52 7.82
N ALA A 21 11.87 6.21 7.64
CA ALA A 21 12.61 5.21 8.42
C ALA A 21 14.13 5.31 8.16
N LEU A 22 14.53 5.48 6.89
CA LEU A 22 15.92 5.72 6.51
C LEU A 22 16.46 7.00 7.18
N LYS A 23 15.69 8.09 7.17
CA LYS A 23 16.04 9.35 7.87
C LYS A 23 16.16 9.17 9.38
N ALA A 24 15.41 8.25 9.99
CA ALA A 24 15.51 7.90 11.40
C ALA A 24 16.70 6.98 11.72
N GLY A 25 17.42 6.46 10.71
CA GLY A 25 18.55 5.54 10.88
C GLY A 25 18.12 4.08 11.01
N GLU A 26 16.87 3.76 10.70
CA GLU A 26 16.41 2.38 10.55
C GLU A 26 16.82 1.91 9.15
N LEU A 27 17.74 0.93 9.05
CA LEU A 27 18.11 0.33 7.77
C LEU A 27 16.84 -0.20 7.06
N PRO A 28 16.75 -0.16 5.72
CA PRO A 28 15.55 -0.55 4.97
C PRO A 28 15.00 -1.94 5.33
N THR A 29 15.89 -2.86 5.69
CA THR A 29 15.56 -4.24 6.11
C THR A 29 14.99 -4.33 7.53
N ARG A 30 15.27 -3.35 8.40
CA ARG A 30 14.99 -3.38 9.84
C ARG A 30 13.96 -2.34 10.30
N ALA A 31 13.49 -1.48 9.40
CA ALA A 31 12.38 -0.59 9.68
C ALA A 31 11.16 -1.39 10.17
N LYS A 32 10.47 -0.91 11.21
CA LYS A 32 9.26 -1.57 11.74
C LYS A 32 8.23 -1.76 10.63
N LYS A 33 8.25 -2.92 9.99
CA LYS A 33 7.25 -3.35 9.00
C LYS A 33 5.89 -3.32 9.66
N ALA A 34 4.87 -2.86 8.92
CA ALA A 34 3.48 -2.92 9.40
C ALA A 34 3.08 -4.37 9.76
N LEU A 35 3.75 -5.34 9.14
CA LEU A 35 3.62 -6.77 9.36
C LEU A 35 5.03 -7.40 9.42
N PRO A 36 5.61 -7.57 10.62
CA PRO A 36 6.81 -8.39 10.79
C PRO A 36 6.46 -9.84 10.42
N ASP A 37 7.28 -10.47 9.58
CA ASP A 37 7.24 -11.92 9.28
C ASP A 37 6.00 -12.48 8.57
N TRP A 38 5.06 -11.64 8.12
CA TRP A 38 3.92 -12.13 7.34
C TRP A 38 4.20 -12.23 5.84
N GLN A 39 3.86 -13.39 5.28
CA GLN A 39 3.96 -13.70 3.86
C GLN A 39 2.91 -14.74 3.47
N ASP A 40 2.13 -14.45 2.43
CA ASP A 40 1.08 -15.35 1.91
C ASP A 40 1.30 -15.70 0.44
N TRP A 41 2.56 -15.85 0.03
CA TRP A 41 2.93 -16.24 -1.33
C TRP A 41 4.24 -17.03 -1.37
N GLU A 42 4.36 -17.90 -2.37
CA GLU A 42 5.60 -18.63 -2.66
C GLU A 42 6.72 -17.69 -3.18
N VAL A 43 7.95 -17.91 -2.73
CA VAL A 43 9.16 -17.17 -3.13
C VAL A 43 9.89 -17.96 -4.21
N GLU A 44 10.17 -17.34 -5.36
CA GLU A 44 11.20 -17.85 -6.28
C GLU A 44 12.57 -17.60 -5.62
N SER A 45 13.32 -18.68 -5.39
CA SER A 45 14.64 -18.63 -4.78
C SER A 45 15.63 -17.94 -5.72
N GLU A 46 15.70 -16.60 -5.66
CA GLU A 46 16.82 -15.85 -6.19
C GLU A 46 17.93 -15.85 -5.13
N GLN A 47 18.87 -16.79 -5.29
CA GLN A 47 20.19 -16.69 -4.71
C GLN A 47 20.92 -15.53 -5.38
N ASN A 48 21.18 -14.48 -4.60
CA ASN A 48 22.31 -13.62 -4.88
C ASN A 48 22.95 -13.20 -3.56
N SER A 49 24.01 -13.92 -3.21
CA SER A 49 24.98 -13.53 -2.20
C SER A 49 26.06 -12.64 -2.83
N LEU A 50 26.61 -11.77 -1.99
CA LEU A 50 27.95 -11.15 -2.00
C LEU A 50 27.96 -9.60 -2.13
N ASP A 51 28.19 -9.01 -0.96
CA ASP A 51 29.40 -8.22 -0.62
C ASP A 51 29.44 -6.69 -0.74
N LEU A 52 30.07 -6.17 0.33
CA LEU A 52 30.66 -4.85 0.60
C LEU A 52 29.69 -3.68 0.73
N GLU A 53 29.30 -3.41 1.98
CA GLU A 53 28.67 -2.15 2.43
C GLU A 53 29.65 -0.97 2.20
N PRO A 54 29.35 -0.04 1.27
CA PRO A 54 30.09 1.21 1.20
C PRO A 54 29.64 2.15 2.33
N HIS A 55 30.59 2.91 2.87
CA HIS A 55 30.38 3.90 3.93
C HIS A 55 29.71 5.17 3.38
N TRP A 56 28.52 5.05 2.78
CA TRP A 56 27.79 6.22 2.33
C TRP A 56 27.31 7.05 3.52
N SER A 57 27.47 8.36 3.42
CA SER A 57 26.84 9.28 4.35
C SER A 57 25.31 9.14 4.29
N ARG A 58 24.63 9.51 5.38
CA ARG A 58 23.14 9.49 5.43
C ARG A 58 22.52 10.34 4.30
N HIS A 59 23.22 11.38 3.86
CA HIS A 59 22.79 12.24 2.77
C HIS A 59 22.84 11.51 1.42
N GLU A 60 23.96 10.86 1.11
CA GLU A 60 24.13 10.09 -0.13
C GLU A 60 23.15 8.90 -0.20
N LEU A 61 22.93 8.22 0.92
CA LEU A 61 21.91 7.17 1.04
C LEU A 61 20.52 7.71 0.70
N HIS A 62 20.20 8.91 1.18
CA HIS A 62 18.90 9.53 0.96
C HIS A 62 18.70 9.96 -0.50
N GLU A 63 19.70 10.59 -1.13
CA GLU A 63 19.63 10.99 -2.54
C GLU A 63 19.54 9.79 -3.48
N ARG A 64 20.30 8.73 -3.20
CA ARG A 64 20.19 7.45 -3.93
C ARG A 64 18.81 6.84 -3.77
N PHE A 65 18.30 6.76 -2.54
CA PHE A 65 16.96 6.24 -2.30
C PHE A 65 15.90 7.00 -3.10
N ILE A 66 15.97 8.33 -3.11
CA ILE A 66 15.08 9.18 -3.90
C ILE A 66 15.12 8.80 -5.38
N THR A 67 16.33 8.75 -5.95
CA THR A 67 16.54 8.52 -7.39
C THR A 67 16.13 7.11 -7.80
N GLU A 68 16.45 6.12 -6.97
CA GLU A 68 16.25 4.69 -7.26
C GLU A 68 14.83 4.21 -6.99
N GLN A 69 14.04 4.91 -6.15
CA GLN A 69 12.71 4.44 -5.76
C GLN A 69 11.55 5.28 -6.33
N TYR A 70 11.72 6.60 -6.44
CA TYR A 70 10.65 7.49 -6.95
C TYR A 70 10.69 7.69 -8.46
N GLY A 71 11.76 7.28 -9.14
CA GLY A 71 11.86 7.36 -10.59
C GLY A 71 10.75 6.56 -11.29
N VAL A 72 10.26 7.04 -12.44
CA VAL A 72 9.17 6.38 -13.18
C VAL A 72 9.49 4.91 -13.52
N ARG A 73 10.76 4.59 -13.81
CA ARG A 73 11.21 3.20 -14.04
C ARG A 73 11.15 2.34 -12.77
N ALA A 74 11.49 2.91 -11.63
CA ALA A 74 11.44 2.23 -10.34
C ALA A 74 10.00 1.98 -9.89
N LEU A 75 9.12 2.97 -10.08
CA LEU A 75 7.69 2.83 -9.85
C LEU A 75 7.08 1.78 -10.78
N GLU A 76 7.48 1.71 -12.05
CA GLU A 76 7.06 0.63 -12.95
C GLU A 76 7.50 -0.74 -12.43
N LYS A 77 8.77 -0.89 -12.07
CA LYS A 77 9.31 -2.15 -11.54
C LYS A 77 8.58 -2.59 -10.26
N SER A 78 8.31 -1.66 -9.35
CA SER A 78 7.72 -1.98 -8.03
C SER A 78 6.20 -2.12 -8.03
N THR A 79 5.50 -1.56 -9.01
CA THR A 79 4.02 -1.60 -9.07
C THR A 79 3.47 -2.46 -10.21
N GLY A 80 4.27 -2.74 -11.25
CA GLY A 80 3.80 -3.35 -12.50
C GLY A 80 2.92 -2.44 -13.36
N ILE A 81 2.79 -1.15 -13.00
CA ILE A 81 2.08 -0.14 -13.80
C ILE A 81 3.06 0.40 -14.86
N SER A 82 2.64 0.50 -16.12
CA SER A 82 3.55 0.96 -17.18
C SER A 82 3.97 2.42 -16.99
N ARG A 83 5.18 2.78 -17.46
CA ARG A 83 5.70 4.17 -17.38
C ARG A 83 4.69 5.22 -17.86
N THR A 84 4.06 4.95 -19.00
CA THR A 84 3.04 5.83 -19.58
C THR A 84 1.84 6.00 -18.65
N GLN A 85 1.36 4.90 -18.05
CA GLN A 85 0.25 4.95 -17.09
C GLN A 85 0.64 5.68 -15.81
N ILE A 86 1.87 5.51 -15.32
CA ILE A 86 2.41 6.25 -14.16
C ILE A 86 2.44 7.75 -14.44
N SER A 87 3.03 8.18 -15.56
CA SER A 87 3.08 9.60 -15.91
C SER A 87 1.69 10.22 -16.06
N LEU A 88 0.74 9.49 -16.67
CA LEU A 88 -0.64 9.95 -16.79
C LEU A 88 -1.38 9.95 -15.45
N ALA A 89 -1.10 8.98 -14.56
CA ALA A 89 -1.65 8.92 -13.21
C ALA A 89 -1.19 10.11 -12.38
N LEU A 90 0.11 10.40 -12.34
CA LEU A 90 0.67 11.56 -11.64
C LEU A 90 0.04 12.86 -12.12
N LYS A 91 -0.08 13.06 -13.44
CA LYS A 91 -0.77 14.24 -14.01
C LYS A 91 -2.20 14.39 -13.50
N ARG A 92 -2.98 13.29 -13.47
CA ARG A 92 -4.35 13.31 -12.92
C ARG A 92 -4.36 13.61 -11.42
N CYS A 93 -3.50 12.96 -10.64
CA CYS A 93 -3.42 13.14 -9.20
C CYS A 93 -3.01 14.57 -8.81
N TYR A 94 -2.09 15.17 -9.57
CA TYR A 94 -1.70 16.58 -9.40
C TYR A 94 -2.85 17.53 -9.71
N ALA A 95 -3.56 17.30 -10.81
CA ALA A 95 -4.68 18.14 -11.22
C ALA A 95 -5.82 18.19 -10.18
N VAL A 96 -6.00 17.14 -9.38
CA VAL A 96 -7.04 17.08 -8.34
C VAL A 96 -6.50 17.26 -6.91
N GLY A 97 -5.22 17.60 -6.74
CA GLY A 97 -4.62 17.86 -5.43
C GLY A 97 -4.39 16.63 -4.54
N LEU A 98 -4.46 15.42 -5.09
CA LEU A 98 -4.13 14.18 -4.36
C LEU A 98 -2.63 13.94 -4.24
N ALA A 99 -1.82 14.57 -5.10
CA ALA A 99 -0.38 14.61 -4.98
C ALA A 99 0.18 15.94 -5.50
N LYS A 100 1.45 16.22 -5.22
CA LYS A 100 2.19 17.36 -5.76
C LYS A 100 3.68 17.01 -5.91
N PRO A 101 4.40 17.60 -6.87
CA PRO A 101 5.85 17.48 -6.89
C PRO A 101 6.45 18.22 -5.68
N GLU A 102 7.42 17.61 -5.02
CA GLU A 102 8.23 18.26 -3.99
C GLU A 102 9.16 19.30 -4.63
N HIS A 103 9.25 20.49 -4.03
CA HIS A 103 9.99 21.61 -4.60
C HIS A 103 11.50 21.34 -4.75
N SER A 104 12.12 20.62 -3.81
CA SER A 104 13.56 20.37 -3.80
C SER A 104 13.97 19.21 -4.70
N THR A 105 13.21 18.11 -4.70
CA THR A 105 13.60 16.84 -5.34
C THR A 105 12.82 16.54 -6.62
N GLY A 106 11.70 17.24 -6.86
CA GLY A 106 10.76 16.93 -7.94
C GLY A 106 9.97 15.63 -7.74
N THR A 107 10.18 14.92 -6.62
CA THR A 107 9.48 13.65 -6.35
C THR A 107 8.00 13.85 -6.08
N PRO A 108 7.14 12.91 -6.46
CA PRO A 108 5.72 12.97 -6.14
C PRO A 108 5.49 12.79 -4.64
N ARG A 109 4.79 13.75 -4.02
CA ARG A 109 4.35 13.71 -2.62
C ARG A 109 2.83 13.61 -2.56
N VAL A 110 2.34 12.65 -1.81
CA VAL A 110 0.91 12.42 -1.64
C VAL A 110 0.34 13.44 -0.65
N ASN A 111 -0.86 13.95 -0.95
CA ASN A 111 -1.66 14.63 0.05
C ASN A 111 -2.38 13.56 0.90
N SER A 112 -1.68 13.05 1.92
CA SER A 112 -2.15 11.91 2.71
C SER A 112 -3.49 12.14 3.39
N LYS A 113 -3.82 13.40 3.73
CA LYS A 113 -5.15 13.77 4.23
C LYS A 113 -6.24 13.60 3.16
N ALA A 114 -6.06 14.22 2.00
CA ALA A 114 -7.05 14.15 0.92
C ALA A 114 -7.21 12.73 0.39
N LEU A 115 -6.12 11.96 0.30
CA LEU A 115 -6.18 10.55 -0.07
C LEU A 115 -6.95 9.75 0.98
N PHE A 116 -6.66 9.92 2.27
CA PHE A 116 -7.39 9.23 3.34
C PHE A 116 -8.89 9.51 3.28
N GLU A 117 -9.30 10.78 3.15
CA GLU A 117 -10.70 11.17 3.01
C GLU A 117 -11.35 10.50 1.78
N PHE A 118 -10.66 10.48 0.64
CA PHE A 118 -11.15 9.80 -0.56
C PHE A 118 -11.29 8.28 -0.36
N LEU A 119 -10.31 7.63 0.28
CA LEU A 119 -10.33 6.18 0.53
C LEU A 119 -11.51 5.78 1.44
N VAL A 120 -11.77 6.56 2.49
CA VAL A 120 -12.82 6.28 3.48
C VAL A 120 -14.22 6.55 2.91
N TYR A 121 -14.41 7.70 2.25
CA TYR A 121 -15.74 8.18 1.89
C TYR A 121 -16.11 7.95 0.43
N GLY A 122 -15.14 7.97 -0.49
CA GLY A 122 -15.39 7.93 -1.93
C GLY A 122 -15.15 6.56 -2.58
N LEU A 123 -14.09 5.86 -2.15
CA LEU A 123 -13.54 4.74 -2.92
C LEU A 123 -14.54 3.61 -3.18
N ARG A 124 -15.36 3.23 -2.19
CA ARG A 124 -16.35 2.15 -2.33
C ARG A 124 -17.39 2.39 -3.44
N TYR A 125 -17.63 3.65 -3.78
CA TYR A 125 -18.61 4.04 -4.81
C TYR A 125 -17.97 4.16 -6.20
N VAL A 126 -16.70 4.56 -6.27
CA VAL A 126 -15.99 4.76 -7.53
C VAL A 126 -15.36 3.46 -8.03
N PHE A 127 -14.90 2.61 -7.10
CA PHE A 127 -14.28 1.32 -7.38
C PHE A 127 -14.89 0.25 -6.46
N PRO A 128 -16.18 -0.09 -6.64
CA PRO A 128 -16.80 -1.14 -5.85
C PRO A 128 -16.04 -2.46 -6.02
N ALA A 129 -16.04 -3.28 -4.98
CA ALA A 129 -15.58 -4.66 -5.06
C ALA A 129 -16.73 -5.57 -4.63
N ALA A 130 -16.76 -6.77 -5.17
CA ALA A 130 -17.69 -7.81 -4.79
C ALA A 130 -16.95 -9.11 -4.54
N ALA A 131 -17.52 -9.92 -3.65
CA ALA A 131 -17.14 -11.31 -3.46
C ALA A 131 -17.46 -12.11 -4.74
N GLY A 132 -16.50 -12.88 -5.22
CA GLY A 132 -16.65 -13.77 -6.38
C GLY A 132 -16.55 -15.25 -6.01
N ALA A 133 -16.00 -16.05 -6.93
CA ALA A 133 -15.85 -17.49 -6.73
C ALA A 133 -14.77 -17.84 -5.69
N VAL A 134 -14.86 -19.04 -5.14
CA VAL A 134 -13.81 -19.58 -4.26
C VAL A 134 -12.56 -19.88 -5.09
N THR A 135 -11.41 -19.35 -4.69
CA THR A 135 -10.14 -19.51 -5.37
C THR A 135 -8.97 -19.53 -4.38
N ARG A 136 -7.79 -19.89 -4.88
CA ARG A 136 -6.51 -19.63 -4.21
C ARG A 136 -6.05 -18.19 -4.51
N GLY A 137 -5.41 -17.54 -3.54
CA GLY A 137 -4.96 -16.17 -3.67
C GLY A 137 -4.23 -15.65 -2.44
N ILE A 138 -3.93 -14.35 -2.45
CA ILE A 138 -3.30 -13.61 -1.34
C ILE A 138 -4.42 -13.00 -0.50
N SER A 139 -4.42 -13.24 0.82
CA SER A 139 -5.45 -12.71 1.71
C SER A 139 -5.51 -11.18 1.69
N THR A 140 -6.72 -10.62 1.72
CA THR A 140 -6.98 -9.18 1.74
C THR A 140 -8.09 -8.85 2.73
N SER A 141 -8.44 -7.57 2.90
CA SER A 141 -9.55 -7.13 3.76
C SER A 141 -9.48 -7.77 5.16
N LEU A 142 -10.56 -8.35 5.66
CA LEU A 142 -10.61 -9.04 6.96
C LEU A 142 -9.71 -10.27 7.07
N GLY A 143 -9.32 -10.87 5.93
CA GLY A 143 -8.35 -11.97 5.92
C GLY A 143 -6.91 -11.51 6.04
N ALA A 144 -6.66 -10.21 5.97
CA ALA A 144 -5.33 -9.66 6.11
C ALA A 144 -4.90 -9.58 7.59
N PRO A 145 -3.65 -9.91 7.92
CA PRO A 145 -3.16 -9.90 9.31
C PRO A 145 -3.24 -8.54 9.98
N VAL A 146 -3.25 -7.46 9.20
CA VAL A 146 -3.43 -6.09 9.72
C VAL A 146 -4.77 -5.92 10.46
N LEU A 147 -5.76 -6.78 10.18
CA LEU A 147 -7.06 -6.85 10.84
C LEU A 147 -7.28 -8.14 11.65
N GLU A 148 -6.32 -9.07 11.67
CA GLU A 148 -6.44 -10.35 12.37
C GLU A 148 -6.65 -10.17 13.88
N GLY A 149 -7.51 -11.01 14.46
CA GLY A 149 -7.84 -10.99 15.89
C GLY A 149 -8.62 -9.76 16.38
N LYS A 150 -8.91 -8.79 15.50
CA LYS A 150 -9.64 -7.55 15.88
C LYS A 150 -11.15 -7.64 15.69
N LEU A 151 -11.62 -8.61 14.89
CA LEU A 151 -13.03 -8.93 14.70
C LEU A 151 -13.20 -10.45 14.58
N MET A 152 -14.34 -10.97 15.06
CA MET A 152 -14.71 -12.36 14.81
C MET A 152 -15.24 -12.47 13.38
N THR A 153 -14.55 -13.24 12.53
CA THR A 153 -15.04 -13.56 11.20
C THR A 153 -16.16 -14.59 11.32
N ALA A 154 -17.37 -14.27 10.85
CA ALA A 154 -18.50 -15.19 10.88
C ALA A 154 -18.49 -16.22 9.73
N GLY A 155 -17.61 -16.07 8.74
CA GLY A 155 -17.50 -16.94 7.57
C GLY A 155 -16.26 -17.82 7.57
N GLU A 156 -16.39 -19.02 7.03
CA GLU A 156 -15.28 -19.99 6.90
C GLU A 156 -14.24 -19.57 5.86
N LEU A 157 -14.61 -18.73 4.89
CA LEU A 157 -13.73 -18.32 3.78
C LEU A 157 -13.42 -16.82 3.84
N LEU A 158 -12.11 -16.51 3.84
CA LEU A 158 -11.61 -15.15 3.86
C LEU A 158 -11.55 -14.56 2.45
N PRO A 159 -11.65 -13.22 2.29
CA PRO A 159 -11.43 -12.57 1.01
C PRO A 159 -9.97 -12.67 0.57
N VAL A 160 -9.74 -12.99 -0.71
CA VAL A 160 -8.41 -13.11 -1.33
C VAL A 160 -8.34 -12.37 -2.66
N TRP A 161 -7.20 -11.78 -2.99
CA TRP A 161 -6.87 -11.43 -4.37
C TRP A 161 -6.47 -12.70 -5.12
N PRO A 162 -7.15 -13.08 -6.22
CA PRO A 162 -6.79 -14.25 -7.00
C PRO A 162 -5.34 -14.18 -7.49
N ASP A 163 -4.54 -15.15 -7.09
CA ASP A 163 -3.14 -15.26 -7.51
C ASP A 163 -2.72 -16.73 -7.39
N ALA A 164 -2.13 -17.28 -8.45
CA ALA A 164 -1.68 -18.67 -8.48
C ALA A 164 -0.58 -18.95 -7.44
N ARG A 165 0.18 -17.94 -7.02
CA ARG A 165 1.25 -18.04 -6.02
C ARG A 165 0.78 -17.78 -4.59
N GLY A 166 -0.46 -17.34 -4.37
CA GLY A 166 -0.97 -17.02 -3.03
C GLY A 166 -1.29 -18.28 -2.22
N ASN A 167 -1.15 -18.32 -0.90
CA ASN A 167 -1.31 -19.57 -0.13
C ASN A 167 -2.69 -19.74 0.53
N THR A 168 -3.56 -18.72 0.46
CA THR A 168 -4.87 -18.74 1.09
C THR A 168 -5.96 -19.18 0.12
N LYS A 169 -6.80 -20.13 0.53
CA LYS A 169 -8.06 -20.45 -0.13
C LYS A 169 -9.15 -19.54 0.43
N GLY A 170 -9.87 -18.85 -0.44
CA GLY A 170 -10.82 -17.84 -0.02
C GLY A 170 -11.78 -17.39 -1.12
N VAL A 171 -12.61 -16.42 -0.81
CA VAL A 171 -13.55 -15.81 -1.76
C VAL A 171 -12.80 -14.75 -2.58
N SER A 172 -12.83 -14.84 -3.90
CA SER A 172 -12.11 -13.90 -4.76
C SER A 172 -12.63 -12.48 -4.61
N VAL A 173 -11.73 -11.51 -4.56
CA VAL A 173 -12.00 -10.08 -4.64
C VAL A 173 -11.21 -9.51 -5.80
N GLU A 174 -11.86 -8.74 -6.67
CA GLU A 174 -11.16 -8.05 -7.74
C GLU A 174 -10.20 -6.99 -7.16
N PRO A 175 -8.88 -7.13 -7.39
CA PRO A 175 -7.93 -6.14 -6.92
C PRO A 175 -8.20 -4.78 -7.57
N LEU A 176 -7.89 -3.68 -6.89
CA LEU A 176 -8.03 -2.33 -7.46
C LEU A 176 -7.38 -2.22 -8.83
N TYR A 177 -6.24 -2.87 -9.04
CA TYR A 177 -5.61 -2.95 -10.36
C TYR A 177 -4.98 -4.32 -10.58
N LYS A 178 -4.90 -4.76 -11.83
CA LYS A 178 -4.41 -6.09 -12.22
C LYS A 178 -3.00 -6.45 -11.72
N SER A 179 -2.17 -5.45 -11.39
CA SER A 179 -0.81 -5.67 -10.89
C SER A 179 -0.68 -5.62 -9.36
N VAL A 180 -1.79 -5.50 -8.62
CA VAL A 180 -1.76 -5.44 -7.15
C VAL A 180 -1.06 -6.65 -6.55
N THR A 181 -1.40 -7.87 -6.96
CA THR A 181 -0.79 -9.10 -6.39
C THR A 181 0.69 -9.21 -6.72
N TYR A 182 1.15 -8.61 -7.82
CA TYR A 182 2.57 -8.46 -8.11
C TYR A 182 3.22 -7.42 -7.16
N ALA A 183 2.62 -6.25 -7.02
CA ALA A 183 3.19 -5.13 -6.26
C ALA A 183 3.30 -5.42 -4.76
N VAL A 184 2.27 -6.03 -4.16
CA VAL A 184 2.23 -6.33 -2.71
C VAL A 184 3.26 -7.37 -2.29
N ARG A 185 3.68 -8.25 -3.22
CA ARG A 185 4.74 -9.24 -2.96
C ARG A 185 6.11 -8.62 -2.73
N GLN A 186 6.30 -7.40 -3.23
CA GLN A 186 7.55 -6.65 -3.12
C GLN A 186 7.53 -5.61 -2.00
N ASP A 187 6.35 -5.31 -1.44
CA ASP A 187 6.16 -4.21 -0.50
C ASP A 187 5.05 -4.53 0.51
N GLN A 188 5.46 -4.96 1.71
CA GLN A 188 4.56 -5.30 2.80
C GLN A 188 3.80 -4.08 3.36
N GLN A 189 4.35 -2.87 3.24
CA GLN A 189 3.63 -1.66 3.65
C GLN A 189 2.52 -1.34 2.66
N LEU A 190 2.79 -1.47 1.36
CA LEU A 190 1.79 -1.36 0.30
C LEU A 190 0.71 -2.44 0.44
N TYR A 191 1.09 -3.68 0.77
CA TYR A 191 0.15 -4.75 1.10
C TYR A 191 -0.83 -4.30 2.18
N ALA A 192 -0.34 -3.83 3.33
CA ALA A 192 -1.19 -3.44 4.46
C ALA A 192 -2.15 -2.30 4.07
N LEU A 193 -1.65 -1.31 3.33
CA LEU A 193 -2.47 -0.20 2.82
C LEU A 193 -3.58 -0.69 1.88
N LEU A 194 -3.26 -1.56 0.92
CA LEU A 194 -4.23 -2.09 -0.04
C LEU A 194 -5.24 -3.04 0.61
N ALA A 195 -4.80 -3.86 1.56
CA ALA A 195 -5.69 -4.76 2.28
C ALA A 195 -6.72 -4.00 3.14
N LEU A 196 -6.28 -2.96 3.86
CA LEU A 196 -7.20 -2.07 4.58
C LEU A 196 -8.13 -1.31 3.63
N THR A 197 -7.63 -0.95 2.46
CA THR A 197 -8.43 -0.31 1.42
C THR A 197 -9.56 -1.23 0.93
N ASP A 198 -9.31 -2.53 0.78
CA ASP A 198 -10.37 -3.49 0.48
C ASP A 198 -11.36 -3.70 1.63
N ALA A 199 -10.90 -3.63 2.88
CA ALA A 199 -11.80 -3.64 4.03
C ALA A 199 -12.75 -2.42 4.04
N LEU A 200 -12.33 -1.27 3.49
CA LEU A 200 -13.22 -0.11 3.27
C LEU A 200 -14.21 -0.34 2.13
N ARG A 201 -13.80 -1.04 1.06
CA ARG A 201 -14.63 -1.33 -0.13
C ARG A 201 -15.70 -2.38 0.15
N LEU A 202 -15.34 -3.45 0.87
CA LEU A 202 -16.16 -4.65 1.06
C LEU A 202 -16.82 -4.72 2.44
N GLY A 203 -16.22 -4.09 3.45
CA GLY A 203 -16.55 -4.37 4.83
C GLY A 203 -17.95 -3.90 5.24
N GLN A 204 -18.50 -4.61 6.22
CA GLN A 204 -19.67 -4.18 7.00
C GLN A 204 -19.34 -2.93 7.83
N PRO A 205 -20.34 -2.17 8.34
CA PRO A 205 -20.09 -0.93 9.08
C PRO A 205 -19.04 -1.01 10.20
N ARG A 206 -19.03 -2.10 10.96
CA ARG A 206 -18.04 -2.32 12.04
C ARG A 206 -16.62 -2.54 11.50
N GLU A 207 -16.51 -3.34 10.44
CA GLU A 207 -15.26 -3.67 9.75
C GLU A 207 -14.65 -2.43 9.10
N ARG A 208 -15.47 -1.61 8.44
CA ARG A 208 -15.03 -0.35 7.84
C ARG A 208 -14.54 0.63 8.89
N LYS A 209 -15.24 0.77 10.03
CA LYS A 209 -14.80 1.64 11.12
C LYS A 209 -13.44 1.20 11.68
N LEU A 210 -13.22 -0.10 11.80
CA LEU A 210 -11.93 -0.63 12.20
C LEU A 210 -10.86 -0.35 11.13
N ALA A 211 -11.14 -0.65 9.86
CA ALA A 211 -10.22 -0.43 8.75
C ALA A 211 -9.85 1.05 8.61
N GLU A 212 -10.81 1.96 8.77
CA GLU A 212 -10.61 3.41 8.82
C GLU A 212 -9.60 3.78 9.91
N SER A 213 -9.80 3.29 11.14
CA SER A 213 -8.90 3.58 12.26
C SER A 213 -7.47 3.07 12.03
N GLN A 214 -7.33 1.86 11.45
CA GLN A 214 -6.02 1.27 11.16
C GLN A 214 -5.34 1.97 9.99
N LEU A 215 -6.09 2.29 8.94
CA LEU A 215 -5.58 3.03 7.78
C LEU A 215 -5.13 4.43 8.22
N TYR A 216 -5.92 5.09 9.06
CA TYR A 216 -5.54 6.37 9.65
C TYR A 216 -4.23 6.22 10.43
N ALA A 217 -4.11 5.22 11.31
CA ALA A 217 -2.89 5.00 12.08
C ALA A 217 -1.65 4.75 11.20
N LEU A 218 -1.79 3.97 10.12
CA LEU A 218 -0.70 3.73 9.16
C LEU A 218 -0.32 4.98 8.38
N MET A 219 -1.31 5.73 7.89
CA MET A 219 -1.09 6.97 7.13
C MET A 219 -0.67 8.14 8.04
N ARG A 220 -1.00 8.12 9.34
CA ARG A 220 -0.69 9.17 10.34
C ARG A 220 0.80 9.34 10.61
N LYS A 221 1.66 8.45 10.12
CA LYS A 221 3.09 8.79 9.97
C LYS A 221 3.31 10.04 9.08
N GLU A 222 2.25 10.56 8.43
CA GLU A 222 2.16 11.83 7.68
C GLU A 222 0.91 12.72 7.97
N VAL A 223 -0.01 12.33 8.87
CA VAL A 223 -1.25 13.11 9.14
C VAL A 223 -1.16 13.85 10.47
N SER A 224 -1.31 15.18 10.43
CA SER A 224 -1.26 16.07 11.59
C SER A 224 -2.37 15.75 12.64
N PRO A 225 -2.14 15.91 13.96
CA PRO A 225 -2.94 15.28 15.02
C PRO A 225 -4.35 15.83 15.32
N TRP A 226 -4.90 16.76 14.54
CA TRP A 226 -6.17 17.38 14.91
C TRP A 226 -7.35 16.63 14.30
N HIS A 227 -8.10 15.88 15.13
CA HIS A 227 -9.57 15.62 15.07
C HIS A 227 -9.98 14.46 16.02
N LYS A 228 -9.51 14.45 17.27
CA LYS A 228 -10.01 13.50 18.30
C LYS A 228 -11.41 13.85 18.86
N SER A 229 -12.14 14.82 18.29
CA SER A 229 -13.29 15.43 18.99
C SER A 229 -14.64 15.38 18.28
N GLN A 230 -14.87 14.48 17.32
CA GLN A 230 -16.21 14.38 16.66
C GLN A 230 -16.87 13.00 16.69
N PHE A 231 -16.35 12.05 17.46
CA PHE A 231 -17.07 10.80 17.73
C PHE A 231 -17.00 10.46 19.21
N MET A 232 -17.72 11.25 20.00
CA MET A 232 -18.22 10.90 21.32
C MET A 232 -19.70 11.30 21.36
#